data_AF-A0A9D6YGN1-F1
#
_entry.id   AF-A0A9D6YGN1-F1
#
_cell.length_a   1.000
_cell.length_b   1.000
_cell.length_c   1.000
_cell.angle_alpha   90.00
_cell.angle_beta   90.00
_cell.angle_gamma   90.00
#
_symmetry.space_group_name_H-M   'P 1'
#
loop_
_entity.id
_entity.type
_entity.pdbx_description
1 polymer ?
#
loop_
_entity_poly.entity_id
_entity_poly.type
_entity_poly.pdbx_seq_one_letter_code
_entity_poly.pdbx_strand_id
1 'polypeptide(L)'
;VALPLYPQLGTAPNGYYIPPRWVPRPYLRQMFGPGVDQALERYENPDRELLAVLQLFRKSNRIVFGYKVVEGPKVYEGTLRGRRITLYNDTVIAYGRDGKELFRTTVEEPVHVRPAKHANSI
;
A
#
# COMPACT_ATOMS: atom_id res chain seq x y z
N VAL A 1 -7.25 3.12 -6.58
CA VAL A 1 -6.96 1.76 -6.06
C VAL A 1 -8.15 1.20 -5.30
N ALA A 2 -8.78 1.96 -4.41
CA ALA A 2 -10.01 1.52 -3.74
C ALA A 2 -11.24 1.75 -4.63
N LEU A 3 -12.26 0.90 -4.46
CA LEU A 3 -13.52 0.92 -5.20
C LEU A 3 -14.73 0.80 -4.25
N PRO A 4 -15.89 1.40 -4.60
CA PRO A 4 -17.13 1.25 -3.84
C PRO A 4 -17.71 -0.16 -3.99
N LEU A 5 -18.42 -0.61 -2.95
CA LEU A 5 -19.14 -1.89 -3.00
C LEU A 5 -20.52 -1.70 -3.66
N TYR A 6 -20.84 -2.56 -4.63
CA TYR A 6 -22.08 -2.59 -5.40
C TYR A 6 -22.54 -1.23 -5.96
N PRO A 7 -21.70 -0.53 -6.76
CA PRO A 7 -22.05 0.79 -7.31
C PRO A 7 -23.33 0.81 -8.15
N GLN A 8 -23.72 -0.32 -8.74
CA GLN A 8 -24.94 -0.48 -9.51
C GLN A 8 -26.24 -0.21 -8.73
N LEU A 9 -26.19 -0.19 -7.39
CA LEU A 9 -27.35 0.12 -6.55
C LEU A 9 -27.69 1.61 -6.52
N GLY A 10 -26.83 2.49 -7.06
CA GLY A 10 -27.11 3.93 -7.16
C GLY A 10 -27.12 4.68 -5.82
N THR A 11 -26.63 4.06 -4.73
CA THR A 11 -26.66 4.62 -3.37
C THR A 11 -25.48 5.56 -3.06
N ALA A 12 -24.52 5.69 -3.97
CA ALA A 12 -23.29 6.47 -3.78
C ALA A 12 -22.59 6.17 -2.44
N PRO A 13 -22.12 4.93 -2.21
CA PRO A 13 -21.56 4.54 -0.92
C PRO A 13 -20.28 5.30 -0.57
N ASN A 14 -20.14 5.67 0.70
CA ASN A 14 -18.96 6.38 1.23
C ASN A 14 -17.82 5.45 1.66
N GLY A 15 -18.05 4.14 1.67
CA GLY A 15 -17.07 3.12 2.01
C GLY A 15 -16.38 2.55 0.76
N TYR A 16 -15.06 2.49 0.78
CA TYR A 16 -14.24 1.99 -0.33
C TYR A 16 -13.30 0.89 0.14
N TYR A 17 -13.08 -0.10 -0.74
CA TYR A 17 -12.25 -1.25 -0.45
C TYR A 17 -11.18 -1.42 -1.52
N ILE A 18 -9.98 -1.87 -1.13
CA ILE A 18 -8.97 -2.34 -2.08
C ILE A 18 -9.33 -3.79 -2.43
N PRO A 19 -9.65 -4.12 -3.69
CA PRO A 19 -10.07 -5.47 -4.06
C PRO A 19 -8.95 -6.51 -3.80
N PRO A 20 -9.28 -7.71 -3.30
CA PRO A 20 -8.29 -8.75 -3.05
C PRO A 20 -7.81 -9.38 -4.37
N ARG A 21 -6.50 -9.30 -4.63
CA ARG A 21 -5.91 -9.73 -5.90
C ARG A 21 -6.07 -11.23 -6.24
N TRP A 22 -6.28 -12.08 -5.25
CA TRP A 22 -6.39 -13.56 -5.38
C TRP A 22 -7.82 -14.06 -5.63
N VAL A 23 -8.83 -13.18 -5.61
CA VAL A 23 -10.23 -13.58 -5.84
C VAL A 23 -10.53 -13.60 -7.35
N PRO A 24 -11.38 -14.53 -7.85
CA PRO A 24 -11.75 -14.59 -9.26
C PRO A 24 -12.26 -13.26 -9.81
N ARG A 25 -11.74 -12.85 -10.98
CA ARG A 25 -12.08 -11.56 -11.61
C ARG A 25 -13.57 -11.38 -11.89
N PRO A 26 -14.33 -12.39 -12.40
CA PRO A 26 -15.77 -12.22 -12.61
C PRO A 26 -16.52 -11.83 -11.34
N TYR A 27 -16.18 -12.47 -10.21
CA TYR A 27 -16.80 -12.17 -8.93
C TYR A 27 -16.45 -10.76 -8.43
N LEU A 28 -15.18 -10.34 -8.55
CA LEU A 28 -14.80 -8.98 -8.19
C LEU A 28 -15.50 -7.93 -9.04
N ARG A 29 -15.66 -8.14 -10.36
CA ARG A 29 -16.38 -7.21 -11.24
C ARG A 29 -17.86 -7.11 -10.88
N GLN A 30 -18.48 -8.21 -10.44
CA GLN A 30 -19.85 -8.18 -9.92
C GLN A 30 -19.96 -7.31 -8.65
N MET A 31 -18.95 -7.37 -7.76
CA MET A 31 -18.95 -6.62 -6.50
C MET A 31 -18.58 -5.14 -6.65
N PHE A 32 -17.56 -4.83 -7.45
CA PHE A 32 -16.93 -3.51 -7.49
C PHE A 32 -17.06 -2.81 -8.85
N GLY A 33 -17.68 -3.47 -9.82
CA GLY A 33 -17.88 -2.95 -11.17
C GLY A 33 -16.66 -3.13 -12.10
N PRO A 34 -16.69 -2.50 -13.28
CA PRO A 34 -15.68 -2.69 -14.33
C PRO A 34 -14.29 -2.15 -13.97
N GLY A 35 -14.17 -1.26 -12.97
CA GLY A 35 -12.89 -0.66 -12.57
C GLY A 35 -11.92 -1.60 -11.84
N VAL A 36 -12.31 -2.85 -11.57
CA VAL A 36 -11.52 -3.83 -10.81
C VAL A 36 -10.14 -4.08 -11.40
N ASP A 37 -10.04 -4.30 -12.71
CA ASP A 37 -8.78 -4.66 -13.33
C ASP A 37 -7.75 -3.53 -13.19
N GLN A 38 -8.19 -2.29 -13.39
CA GLN A 38 -7.36 -1.10 -13.19
C GLN A 38 -6.99 -0.90 -11.71
N ALA A 39 -7.93 -1.13 -10.80
CA ALA A 39 -7.68 -1.01 -9.36
C ALA A 39 -6.60 -2.00 -8.90
N LEU A 40 -6.69 -3.25 -9.37
CA LEU A 40 -5.72 -4.30 -9.07
C LEU A 40 -4.37 -4.04 -9.72
N GLU A 41 -4.34 -3.57 -10.96
CA GLU A 41 -3.11 -3.20 -11.64
C GLU A 41 -2.34 -2.13 -10.85
N ARG A 42 -3.02 -1.07 -10.39
CA ARG A 42 -2.43 0.00 -9.58
C ARG A 42 -2.00 -0.50 -8.19
N TYR A 43 -2.75 -1.43 -7.60
CA TYR A 43 -2.36 -2.03 -6.33
C TYR A 43 -1.10 -2.91 -6.47
N GLU A 44 -1.01 -3.65 -7.57
CA GLU A 44 0.10 -4.56 -7.84
C GLU A 44 1.37 -3.84 -8.30
N ASN A 45 1.22 -2.68 -8.95
CA ASN A 45 2.30 -1.85 -9.45
C ASN A 45 2.04 -0.40 -9.04
N PRO A 46 2.15 -0.08 -7.74
CA PRO A 46 1.90 1.27 -7.27
C PRO A 46 2.94 2.22 -7.82
N ASP A 47 2.51 3.45 -8.12
CA ASP A 47 3.45 4.55 -8.30
C ASP A 47 4.14 4.91 -6.98
N ARG A 48 5.09 5.85 -7.06
CA ARG A 48 5.93 6.25 -5.93
C ARG A 48 5.11 6.74 -4.73
N GLU A 49 4.08 7.53 -4.97
CA GLU A 49 3.24 8.07 -3.90
C GLU A 49 2.31 7.01 -3.31
N LEU A 50 1.64 6.21 -4.15
CA LEU A 50 0.77 5.13 -3.67
C LEU A 50 1.57 4.13 -2.84
N LEU A 51 2.78 3.77 -3.27
CA LEU A 51 3.66 2.89 -2.50
C LEU A 51 3.99 3.48 -1.13
N ALA A 52 4.31 4.78 -1.08
CA ALA A 52 4.56 5.50 0.17
C ALA A 52 3.35 5.49 1.11
N VAL A 53 2.14 5.77 0.61
CA VAL A 53 0.91 5.74 1.43
C VAL A 53 0.65 4.34 1.98
N LEU A 54 0.90 3.28 1.19
CA LEU A 54 0.74 1.90 1.64
C LEU A 54 1.68 1.55 2.81
N GLN A 55 2.86 2.19 2.91
CA GLN A 55 3.77 1.98 4.05
C GLN A 55 3.18 2.45 5.39
N LEU A 56 2.16 3.31 5.39
CA LEU A 56 1.50 3.79 6.61
C LEU A 56 0.56 2.74 7.23
N PHE A 57 0.13 1.76 6.44
CA PHE A 57 -0.86 0.78 6.88
C PHE A 57 -0.33 -0.03 8.06
N ARG A 58 -1.12 -0.10 9.14
CA ARG A 58 -0.79 -0.82 10.39
C ARG A 58 0.51 -0.42 11.09
N LYS A 59 1.15 0.70 10.74
CA LYS A 59 2.34 1.20 11.46
C LYS A 59 2.04 1.81 12.83
N SER A 60 0.83 2.33 13.03
CA SER A 60 0.41 2.96 14.29
C SER A 60 -1.06 2.65 14.58
N ASN A 61 -1.42 2.71 15.86
CA ASN A 61 -2.81 2.69 16.33
C ASN A 61 -3.45 4.09 16.40
N ARG A 62 -2.68 5.14 16.09
CA ARG A 62 -3.17 6.53 16.05
C ARG A 62 -3.73 6.86 14.66
N ILE A 63 -4.73 7.73 14.62
CA ILE A 63 -5.31 8.22 13.36
C ILE A 63 -4.29 9.16 12.68
N VAL A 64 -3.96 8.86 11.43
CA VAL A 64 -3.15 9.71 10.54
C VAL A 64 -4.07 10.70 9.83
N PHE A 65 -3.82 12.00 9.98
CA PHE A 65 -4.61 13.07 9.35
C PHE A 65 -3.96 13.63 8.08
N GLY A 66 -2.67 13.36 7.89
CA GLY A 66 -1.94 13.75 6.69
C GLY A 66 -0.61 13.01 6.59
N TYR A 67 0.02 13.09 5.42
CA TYR A 67 1.33 12.51 5.19
C TYR A 67 2.18 13.43 4.31
N LYS A 68 3.49 13.25 4.37
CA LYS A 68 4.46 13.84 3.45
C LYS A 68 5.42 12.77 2.97
N VAL A 69 5.70 12.77 1.67
CA VAL A 69 6.75 11.95 1.07
C VAL A 69 8.00 12.81 0.90
N VAL A 70 9.13 12.32 1.41
CA VAL A 70 10.45 12.87 1.17
C VAL A 70 11.19 11.91 0.26
N GLU A 71 11.60 12.41 -0.90
CA GLU A 71 12.26 11.62 -1.92
C GLU A 71 13.60 11.05 -1.43
N GLY A 72 13.77 9.74 -1.56
CA GLY A 72 15.00 9.03 -1.25
C GLY A 72 15.73 8.52 -2.50
N PRO A 73 16.89 7.87 -2.31
CA PRO A 73 17.70 7.33 -3.40
C PRO A 73 17.03 6.12 -4.06
N LYS A 74 17.41 5.83 -5.31
CA LYS A 74 17.04 4.58 -6.00
C LYS A 74 17.70 3.41 -5.27
N VAL A 75 16.93 2.39 -4.91
CA VAL A 75 17.43 1.17 -4.23
C VAL A 75 17.27 -0.10 -5.05
N TYR A 76 16.36 -0.12 -6.02
CA TYR A 76 16.19 -1.28 -6.89
C TYR A 76 15.74 -0.87 -8.29
N GLU A 77 16.22 -1.61 -9.29
CA GLU A 77 15.73 -1.55 -10.66
C GLU A 77 15.73 -2.96 -11.23
N GLY A 78 14.62 -3.39 -11.81
CA GLY A 78 14.49 -4.74 -12.33
C GLY A 78 13.13 -5.03 -12.92
N THR A 79 12.83 -6.31 -13.13
CA THR A 79 11.54 -6.77 -13.67
C THR A 79 10.76 -7.50 -12.57
N LEU A 80 9.56 -7.00 -12.26
CA LEU A 80 8.61 -7.64 -11.35
C LEU A 80 7.30 -7.86 -12.09
N ARG A 81 6.77 -9.10 -12.07
CA ARG A 81 5.50 -9.46 -12.74
C ARG A 81 5.46 -9.07 -14.23
N GLY A 82 6.59 -9.23 -14.92
CA GLY A 82 6.72 -8.91 -16.34
C GLY A 82 6.82 -7.41 -16.66
N ARG A 83 6.89 -6.52 -15.66
CA ARG A 83 7.06 -5.07 -15.83
C ARG A 83 8.39 -4.60 -15.28
N ARG A 84 9.02 -3.64 -15.97
CA ARG A 84 10.16 -2.93 -15.41
C ARG A 84 9.67 -2.04 -14.27
N ILE A 85 10.31 -2.15 -13.11
CA ILE A 85 10.03 -1.35 -11.94
C ILE A 85 11.31 -0.69 -11.43
N THR A 86 11.15 0.48 -10.84
CA THR A 86 12.22 1.20 -10.13
C THR A 86 11.70 1.54 -8.74
N LEU A 87 12.47 1.17 -7.72
CA LEU A 87 12.13 1.40 -6.32
C LEU A 87 13.04 2.49 -5.75
N TYR A 88 12.43 3.42 -5.01
CA TYR A 88 13.12 4.48 -4.28
C TYR A 88 12.90 4.27 -2.79
N ASN A 89 13.94 4.52 -1.99
CA ASN A 89 13.83 4.41 -0.55
C ASN A 89 13.30 5.71 0.06
N ASP A 90 12.07 6.05 -0.32
CA ASP A 90 11.42 7.27 0.15
C ASP A 90 11.10 7.20 1.63
N THR A 91 11.14 8.36 2.28
CA THR A 91 10.70 8.49 3.67
C THR A 91 9.29 9.06 3.70
N VAL A 92 8.38 8.36 4.36
CA VAL A 92 7.00 8.76 4.55
C VAL A 92 6.81 9.22 5.98
N ILE A 93 6.36 10.45 6.15
CA ILE A 93 6.13 11.09 7.46
C ILE A 93 4.62 11.19 7.67
N ALA A 94 4.11 10.65 8.76
CA ALA A 94 2.70 10.70 9.12
C ALA A 94 2.43 11.82 10.14
N TYR A 95 1.34 12.56 9.96
CA TYR A 95 0.95 13.67 10.83
C TYR A 95 -0.37 13.43 11.54
N GLY A 96 -0.45 13.92 12.78
CA GLY A 96 -1.66 13.96 13.59
C GLY A 96 -2.54 15.15 13.26
N ARG A 97 -3.68 15.26 13.95
CA ARG A 97 -4.64 16.37 13.76
C ARG A 97 -4.03 17.75 14.01
N ASP A 98 -3.09 17.84 14.94
CA ASP A 98 -2.38 19.07 15.33
C ASP A 98 -1.20 19.40 14.40
N GLY A 99 -1.02 18.65 13.31
CA GLY A 99 0.10 18.80 12.39
C GLY A 99 1.42 18.28 12.93
N LYS A 100 1.46 17.69 14.14
CA LYS A 100 2.68 17.09 14.68
C LYS A 100 2.95 15.74 14.04
N GLU A 101 4.22 15.45 13.86
CA GLU A 101 4.67 14.14 13.39
C GLU A 101 4.27 13.05 14.39
N LEU A 102 3.67 11.99 13.87
CA LEU A 102 3.34 10.78 14.62
C LEU A 102 4.48 9.77 14.55
N PHE A 103 4.97 9.54 13.34
CA PHE A 103 6.09 8.65 13.03
C PHE A 103 6.55 8.92 11.59
N ARG A 104 7.72 8.36 11.25
CA ARG A 104 8.20 8.27 9.88
C ARG A 104 8.71 6.85 9.60
N THR A 105 8.63 6.43 8.35
CA THR A 105 9.11 5.11 7.88
C THR A 105 9.72 5.23 6.49
N THR A 106 10.69 4.37 6.21
CA THR A 106 11.27 4.21 4.87
C THR A 106 10.52 3.16 4.06
N VAL A 107 10.59 3.23 2.72
CA VAL A 107 10.06 2.19 1.82
C VAL A 107 10.87 0.90 1.92
N GLU A 108 12.18 0.99 2.08
CA GLU A 108 13.02 -0.17 2.34
C GLU A 108 12.81 -0.65 3.78
N GLU A 109 12.36 -1.90 3.93
CA GLU A 109 12.20 -2.51 5.24
C GLU A 109 13.55 -3.01 5.78
N PRO A 110 13.88 -2.72 7.05
CA PRO A 110 15.11 -3.19 7.67
C PRO A 110 15.12 -4.72 7.82
N VAL A 111 16.18 -5.35 7.32
CA VAL A 111 16.42 -6.79 7.52
C VAL A 111 16.99 -7.01 8.91
N HIS A 112 16.26 -7.77 9.73
CA HIS A 112 16.70 -8.15 11.06
C HIS A 112 17.20 -9.60 11.05
N VAL A 113 18.51 -9.80 11.19
CA VAL A 113 19.11 -11.13 11.30
C VAL A 113 19.16 -11.55 12.77
N ARG A 114 18.49 -12.65 13.12
CA ARG A 114 18.53 -13.19 14.48
C ARG A 114 19.90 -13.84 14.75
N PRO A 115 20.44 -13.74 15.98
CA PRO A 115 21.66 -14.47 16.36
C PRO A 115 21.48 -15.99 16.21
N ALA A 116 22.52 -16.70 15.75
CA ALA A 116 22.48 -18.14 15.48
C ALA A 116 22.28 -19.04 16.71
N LYS A 117 22.27 -18.48 17.92
CA LYS A 117 22.31 -19.23 19.20
C LYS A 117 21.10 -20.14 19.44
N HIS A 118 19.94 -19.84 18.85
CA HIS A 118 18.67 -20.57 19.07
C HIS A 118 17.94 -20.88 17.75
N ALA A 119 18.67 -21.25 16.70
CA ALA A 119 18.11 -21.41 15.34
C ALA A 119 16.94 -22.41 15.25
N ASN A 120 16.81 -23.34 16.20
CA ASN A 120 15.79 -24.41 16.21
C ASN A 120 14.99 -24.49 17.53
N SER A 121 14.92 -23.41 18.31
CA SER A 121 14.06 -23.38 19.51
C SER A 121 12.66 -22.93 19.10
N ILE A 122 11.72 -23.88 19.01
CA ILE A 122 10.27 -23.61 18.99
C ILE A 122 9.82 -23.30 20.41
#